data_AF-A0AA96XJ94-F1
#
_entry.id   AF-A0AA96XJ94-F1
#
_cell.length_a   1.000
_cell.length_b   1.000
_cell.length_c   1.000
_cell.angle_alpha   90.00
_cell.angle_beta   90.00
_cell.angle_gamma   90.00
#
_symmetry.space_group_name_H-M   'P 1'
#
loop_
_entity.id
_entity.type
_entity.pdbx_description
1 polymer ?
#
loop_
_entity_poly.entity_id
_entity_poly.type
_entity_poly.pdbx_seq_one_letter_code
_entity_poly.pdbx_strand_id
1 'polypeptide(L)'
;MRPTDAGSAFAQALAGHLATQHRVSSEVHWGNDGFCVDVALRHPTRPGDVTVGVLCDGTRYPKAADRVEWDLFRTGVLEGQGWQLVRMWTPSFFRDPEGATTQVLQAAGDKLMREPSASPQAAMSARGVVH
;
A
#
# COMPACT_ATOMS: atom_id res chain seq x y z
N MET A 1 15.47 -2.77 1.13
CA MET A 1 14.34 -2.05 0.50
C MET A 1 14.70 -0.58 0.47
N ARG A 2 14.71 0.08 -0.70
CA ARG A 2 15.24 1.44 -0.86
C ARG A 2 14.06 2.41 -1.01
N PRO A 3 14.02 3.56 -0.31
CA PRO A 3 13.03 4.59 -0.57
C PRO A 3 13.25 5.14 -2.00
N THR A 4 12.26 5.01 -2.87
CA THR A 4 12.27 5.69 -4.18
C THR A 4 11.70 7.10 -4.00
N ASP A 5 12.30 8.08 -4.68
CA ASP A 5 12.10 9.51 -4.50
C ASP A 5 10.63 9.94 -4.34
N ALA A 6 10.40 10.68 -3.25
CA ALA A 6 9.18 11.34 -2.78
C ALA A 6 7.85 10.57 -2.98
N GLY A 7 7.37 9.98 -1.87
CA GLY A 7 5.94 9.81 -1.59
C GLY A 7 5.10 10.88 -2.30
N SER A 8 4.18 10.53 -3.19
CA SER A 8 3.27 11.54 -3.80
C SER A 8 2.67 12.39 -2.67
N ALA A 9 2.61 13.72 -2.83
CA ALA A 9 2.04 14.60 -1.80
C ALA A 9 0.63 14.13 -1.39
N PHE A 10 -0.12 13.60 -2.36
CA PHE A 10 -1.41 12.96 -2.10
C PHE A 10 -1.31 11.70 -1.23
N ALA A 11 -0.37 10.79 -1.53
CA ALA A 11 -0.16 9.59 -0.73
C ALA A 11 0.24 9.93 0.71
N GLN A 12 1.05 10.98 0.90
CA GLN A 12 1.40 11.49 2.23
C GLN A 12 0.18 12.07 2.95
N ALA A 13 -0.66 12.83 2.26
CA ALA A 13 -1.89 13.38 2.83
C ALA A 13 -2.89 12.28 3.23
N LEU A 14 -3.06 11.26 2.38
CA LEU A 14 -3.89 10.09 2.69
C LEU A 14 -3.36 9.34 3.92
N ALA A 15 -2.04 9.06 3.96
CA ALA A 15 -1.41 8.41 5.11
C ALA A 15 -1.59 9.22 6.41
N GLY A 16 -1.43 10.55 6.34
CA GLY A 16 -1.67 11.45 7.47
C GLY A 16 -3.12 11.46 7.93
N HIS A 17 -4.08 11.40 7.00
CA HIS A 17 -5.51 11.31 7.33
C HIS A 17 -5.84 9.99 8.03
N LEU A 18 -5.35 8.86 7.50
CA LEU A 18 -5.50 7.54 8.13
C LEU A 18 -4.94 7.51 9.56
N ALA A 19 -3.79 8.14 9.78
CA ALA A 19 -3.16 8.20 11.10
C ALA A 19 -3.94 9.09 12.08
N THR A 20 -4.38 10.27 11.65
CA THR A 20 -5.01 11.26 12.55
C THR A 20 -6.48 10.99 12.82
N GLN A 21 -7.25 10.57 11.83
CA GLN A 21 -8.69 10.33 11.98
C GLN A 21 -9.00 8.91 12.45
N HIS A 22 -8.24 7.91 11.97
CA HIS A 22 -8.56 6.50 12.20
C HIS A 22 -7.54 5.76 13.05
N ARG A 23 -6.44 6.40 13.46
CA ARG A 23 -5.33 5.77 14.21
C ARG A 23 -4.73 4.56 13.50
N VAL A 24 -4.78 4.54 12.17
CA VAL A 24 -4.22 3.48 11.34
C VAL A 24 -2.83 3.91 10.85
N SER A 25 -1.82 3.11 11.21
CA SER A 25 -0.45 3.34 10.73
C SER A 25 -0.29 2.84 9.29
N SER A 26 0.47 3.57 8.48
CA SER A 26 0.74 3.23 7.08
C SER A 26 2.15 3.62 6.66
N GLU A 27 2.63 3.03 5.56
CA GLU A 27 3.85 3.43 4.86
C GLU A 27 3.51 3.90 3.45
N VAL A 28 4.12 5.01 3.02
CA VAL A 28 4.02 5.46 1.63
C VAL A 28 5.06 4.73 0.78
N HIS A 29 4.70 4.39 -0.45
CA HIS A 29 5.61 3.80 -1.45
C HIS A 29 6.25 2.48 -1.00
N TRP A 30 5.41 1.46 -0.77
CA TRP A 30 5.88 0.15 -0.35
C TRP A 30 6.00 -0.81 -1.53
N GLY A 31 7.21 -1.24 -1.85
CA GLY A 31 7.51 -2.28 -2.83
C GLY A 31 8.83 -2.04 -3.54
N ASN A 32 8.94 -2.56 -4.77
CA ASN A 32 10.11 -2.38 -5.62
C ASN A 32 9.83 -1.35 -6.72
N ASP A 33 10.87 -0.88 -7.39
CA ASP A 33 10.71 0.12 -8.45
C ASP A 33 9.78 -0.38 -9.56
N GLY A 34 8.80 0.43 -9.96
CA GLY A 34 7.72 0.08 -10.89
C GLY A 34 6.60 -0.81 -10.32
N PHE A 35 6.84 -1.52 -9.21
CA PHE A 35 5.90 -2.47 -8.57
C PHE A 35 5.81 -2.22 -7.06
N CYS A 36 5.31 -1.05 -6.70
CA CYS A 36 5.00 -0.66 -5.33
C CYS A 36 3.53 -0.26 -5.22
N VAL A 37 2.97 -0.33 -4.01
CA VAL A 37 1.70 0.32 -3.68
C VAL A 37 1.98 1.74 -3.19
N ASP A 38 1.02 2.64 -3.36
CA ASP A 38 1.21 4.06 -3.06
C ASP A 38 1.13 4.32 -1.56
N VAL A 39 0.22 3.62 -0.86
CA VAL A 39 0.14 3.56 0.60
C VAL A 39 -0.10 2.11 1.01
N ALA A 40 0.71 1.56 1.90
CA ALA A 40 0.50 0.25 2.52
C ALA A 40 0.04 0.44 3.97
N LEU A 41 -1.10 -0.16 4.33
CA LEU A 41 -1.56 -0.17 5.72
C LEU A 41 -0.73 -1.18 6.51
N ARG A 42 -0.23 -0.79 7.68
CA ARG A 42 0.51 -1.68 8.57
C ARG A 42 -0.44 -2.67 9.25
N HIS A 43 0.05 -3.87 9.48
CA HIS A 43 -0.67 -4.84 10.31
C HIS A 43 -0.72 -4.35 11.78
N PRO A 44 -1.89 -4.36 12.45
CA PRO A 44 -2.04 -3.78 13.78
C PRO A 44 -1.27 -4.54 14.87
N THR A 45 -1.04 -5.85 14.71
CA THR A 45 -0.38 -6.70 15.73
C THR A 45 0.94 -7.33 15.28
N ARG A 46 1.36 -7.12 14.03
CA ARG A 46 2.57 -7.74 13.45
C ARG A 46 3.49 -6.63 12.92
N PRO A 47 4.39 -6.12 13.77
CA PRO A 47 5.34 -5.08 13.37
C PRO A 47 6.19 -5.58 12.19
N GLY A 48 6.21 -4.81 11.10
CA GLY A 48 6.91 -5.17 9.86
C GLY A 48 6.02 -5.75 8.77
N ASP A 49 4.80 -6.17 9.11
CA ASP A 49 3.82 -6.67 8.14
C ASP A 49 2.83 -5.58 7.70
N VAL A 50 2.23 -5.80 6.53
CA VAL A 50 1.27 -4.90 5.88
C VAL A 50 0.03 -5.69 5.44
N THR A 51 -1.13 -5.03 5.41
CA THR A 51 -2.41 -5.65 5.07
C THR A 51 -2.84 -5.26 3.65
N VAL A 52 -3.37 -4.05 3.49
CA VAL A 52 -3.95 -3.55 2.25
C VAL A 52 -3.00 -2.58 1.57
N GLY A 53 -2.93 -2.67 0.25
CA GLY A 53 -2.24 -1.71 -0.59
C GLY A 53 -3.24 -0.76 -1.25
N VAL A 54 -2.99 0.54 -1.13
CA VAL A 54 -3.76 1.56 -1.84
C VAL A 54 -3.01 1.97 -3.09
N LEU A 55 -3.69 1.95 -4.23
CA LEU A 55 -3.24 2.52 -5.48
C LEU A 55 -3.92 3.88 -5.67
N CYS A 56 -3.14 4.96 -5.65
CA CYS A 56 -3.64 6.30 -5.93
C CYS A 56 -3.69 6.53 -7.44
N ASP A 57 -4.54 7.46 -7.86
CA ASP A 57 -4.53 7.96 -9.22
C ASP A 57 -3.23 8.72 -9.53
N GLY A 58 -2.66 8.39 -10.68
CA GLY A 58 -1.38 8.94 -11.14
C GLY A 58 -0.51 7.86 -11.74
N THR A 59 0.10 8.16 -12.88
CA THR A 59 0.96 7.17 -13.53
C THR A 59 2.34 7.16 -12.90
N ARG A 60 2.72 6.02 -12.33
CA ARG A 60 4.05 5.83 -11.70
C ARG A 60 5.16 5.52 -12.68
N TYR A 61 4.82 5.14 -13.91
CA TYR A 61 5.79 4.82 -14.93
C TYR A 61 5.64 5.76 -16.13
N PRO A 62 6.19 7.00 -16.05
CA PRO A 62 6.12 7.96 -17.15
C PRO A 62 6.88 7.47 -18.39
N LYS A 63 7.72 6.44 -18.24
CA LYS A 63 8.45 5.78 -19.32
C LYS A 63 7.65 4.66 -20.00
N ALA A 64 6.44 4.31 -19.52
CA ALA A 64 5.59 3.33 -20.18
C ALA A 64 5.13 3.87 -21.54
N ALA A 65 5.26 3.05 -22.59
CA ALA A 65 4.70 3.35 -23.90
C ALA A 65 3.16 3.39 -23.86
N ASP A 66 2.55 2.42 -23.19
CA ASP A 66 1.14 2.41 -22.83
C ASP A 66 0.98 2.42 -21.30
N ARG A 67 0.45 3.52 -20.77
CA ARG A 67 0.30 3.76 -19.33
C ARG A 67 -0.85 2.95 -18.74
N VAL A 68 -1.84 2.59 -19.54
CA VAL A 68 -3.00 1.79 -19.12
C VAL A 68 -2.59 0.32 -19.05
N GLU A 69 -1.96 -0.19 -20.11
CA GLU A 69 -1.45 -1.56 -20.13
C GLU A 69 -0.47 -1.79 -18.97
N TRP A 70 0.43 -0.84 -18.72
CA TRP A 70 1.35 -0.92 -17.60
C TRP A 70 0.64 -0.97 -16.23
N ASP A 71 -0.41 -0.17 -16.03
CA ASP A 71 -1.15 -0.16 -14.77
C ASP A 71 -1.95 -1.45 -14.55
N LEU A 72 -2.49 -2.05 -15.62
CA LEU A 72 -3.12 -3.37 -15.59
C LEU A 72 -2.09 -4.44 -15.23
N PHE A 73 -0.93 -4.44 -15.88
CA PHE A 73 0.16 -5.38 -15.59
C PHE A 73 0.66 -5.25 -14.15
N ARG A 74 0.92 -4.03 -13.68
CA ARG A 74 1.32 -3.75 -12.29
C ARG A 74 0.27 -4.27 -11.30
N THR A 75 -1.00 -4.02 -11.58
CA THR A 75 -2.12 -4.50 -10.73
C THR A 75 -2.09 -6.02 -10.64
N GLY A 76 -2.02 -6.72 -11.77
CA GLY A 76 -1.98 -8.19 -11.80
C GLY A 76 -0.75 -8.77 -11.08
N VAL A 77 0.42 -8.14 -11.21
CA VAL A 77 1.64 -8.55 -10.48
C VAL A 77 1.45 -8.38 -8.97
N LEU A 78 0.92 -7.25 -8.51
CA LEU A 78 0.70 -6.99 -7.09
C LEU A 78 -0.36 -7.95 -6.51
N GLU A 79 -1.47 -8.18 -7.21
CA GLU A 79 -2.49 -9.15 -6.79
C GLU A 79 -1.92 -10.58 -6.74
N GLY A 80 -1.11 -10.96 -7.73
CA GLY A 80 -0.41 -12.25 -7.75
C GLY A 80 0.58 -12.43 -6.58
N GLN A 81 1.06 -11.34 -5.98
CA GLN A 81 1.87 -11.36 -4.75
C GLN A 81 1.03 -11.40 -3.47
N GLY A 82 -0.30 -11.47 -3.57
CA GLY A 82 -1.23 -11.53 -2.43
C GLY A 82 -1.63 -10.16 -1.87
N TRP A 83 -1.38 -9.08 -2.60
CA TRP A 83 -1.92 -7.78 -2.23
C TRP A 83 -3.43 -7.77 -2.36
N GLN A 84 -4.09 -7.27 -1.32
CA GLN A 84 -5.46 -6.78 -1.46
C GLN A 84 -5.37 -5.29 -1.79
N LEU A 85 -5.80 -4.92 -2.99
CA LEU A 85 -5.65 -3.58 -3.52
C LEU A 85 -6.95 -2.79 -3.43
N VAL A 86 -6.84 -1.51 -3.05
CA VAL A 86 -7.93 -0.53 -3.12
C VAL A 86 -7.48 0.63 -3.98
N ARG A 87 -8.30 1.07 -4.94
CA ARG A 87 -8.01 2.26 -5.75
C ARG A 87 -8.56 3.51 -5.08
N MET A 88 -7.74 4.55 -5.02
CA MET A 88 -8.08 5.84 -4.45
C MET A 88 -7.97 6.93 -5.52
N TRP A 89 -9.06 7.67 -5.74
CA TRP A 89 -9.08 8.80 -6.66
C TRP A 89 -8.93 10.11 -5.88
N THR A 90 -7.89 10.89 -6.19
CA THR A 90 -7.50 12.11 -5.49
C THR A 90 -8.65 13.10 -5.32
N PRO A 91 -9.43 13.42 -6.38
CA PRO A 91 -10.58 14.31 -6.25
C PRO A 91 -11.69 13.78 -5.34
N SER A 92 -11.93 12.47 -5.30
CA SER A 92 -12.90 11.89 -4.36
C SER A 92 -12.46 12.05 -2.92
N PHE A 93 -11.18 11.78 -2.62
CA PHE A 93 -10.64 11.98 -1.28
C PHE A 93 -10.75 13.42 -0.82
N PHE A 94 -10.38 14.39 -1.66
CA PHE A 94 -10.48 15.80 -1.25
C PHE A 94 -11.92 16.29 -1.09
N ARG A 95 -12.88 15.68 -1.79
CA ARG A 95 -14.31 16.00 -1.65
C ARG A 95 -14.92 15.41 -0.38
N ASP A 96 -14.60 14.16 -0.09
CA ASP A 96 -15.12 13.40 1.04
C ASP A 96 -14.05 12.43 1.56
N PRO A 97 -13.15 12.90 2.44
CA PRO A 97 -12.06 12.08 2.95
C PRO A 97 -12.55 10.84 3.70
N GLU A 98 -13.59 10.99 4.53
CA GLU A 98 -14.18 9.92 5.36
C GLU A 98 -14.84 8.84 4.50
N GLY A 99 -15.66 9.24 3.53
CA GLY A 99 -16.26 8.29 2.59
C GLY A 99 -15.20 7.59 1.74
N ALA A 100 -14.15 8.30 1.34
CA ALA A 100 -13.05 7.73 0.57
C ALA A 100 -12.22 6.71 1.38
N THR A 101 -11.92 6.99 2.66
CA THR A 101 -11.14 6.07 3.50
C THR A 101 -11.95 4.87 3.99
N THR A 102 -13.28 4.97 4.02
CA THR A 102 -14.16 3.85 4.44
C THR A 102 -13.86 2.56 3.68
N GLN A 103 -13.69 2.61 2.36
CA GLN A 103 -13.39 1.42 1.54
C GLN A 103 -12.02 0.80 1.89
N VAL A 104 -11.02 1.64 2.20
CA VAL A 104 -9.69 1.19 2.60
C VAL A 104 -9.75 0.47 3.95
N LEU A 105 -10.49 1.03 4.91
CA LEU A 105 -10.64 0.47 6.26
C LEU A 105 -11.43 -0.84 6.24
N GLN A 106 -12.51 -0.90 5.45
CA GLN A 106 -13.30 -2.12 5.26
C GLN A 106 -12.43 -3.23 4.67
N ALA A 107 -11.70 -2.95 3.60
CA ALA A 107 -10.78 -3.89 2.99
C ALA A 107 -9.75 -4.42 4.01
N ALA A 108 -9.20 -3.54 4.86
CA ALA A 108 -8.24 -3.94 5.88
C ALA A 108 -8.87 -4.85 6.95
N GLY A 109 -10.07 -4.51 7.43
CA GLY A 109 -10.82 -5.35 8.35
C GLY A 109 -11.12 -6.73 7.77
N ASP A 110 -11.60 -6.79 6.53
CA ASP A 110 -11.90 -8.04 5.85
C ASP A 110 -10.66 -8.90 5.64
N LYS A 111 -9.52 -8.28 5.33
CA LYS A 111 -8.26 -9.01 5.19
C LYS A 111 -7.84 -9.61 6.53
N LEU A 112 -7.87 -8.83 7.61
CA LEU A 112 -7.53 -9.29 8.96
C LEU A 112 -8.44 -10.42 9.45
N MET A 113 -9.73 -10.43 9.06
CA MET A 113 -10.66 -11.52 9.41
C MET A 113 -10.39 -12.82 8.63
N ARG A 114 -9.89 -12.71 7.40
CA ARG A 114 -9.57 -13.86 6.54
C ARG A 114 -8.21 -14.47 6.82
N GLU A 115 -7.31 -13.74 7.47
CA GLU A 115 -6.00 -14.23 7.84
C GLU A 115 -6.10 -15.26 8.97
N PRO A 116 -5.66 -16.52 8.78
CA PRO A 116 -5.52 -17.45 9.89
C PRO A 116 -4.47 -16.90 10.86
N SER A 117 -4.73 -17.04 12.16
CA SER A 117 -3.82 -16.66 13.23
C SER A 117 -2.54 -17.52 13.21
N ALA A 118 -1.56 -17.14 12.39
CA ALA A 118 -0.23 -17.73 12.42
C ALA A 118 0.86 -16.64 12.29
N SER A 119 1.74 -16.57 13.29
CA SER A 119 2.98 -15.79 13.34
C SER A 119 4.10 -16.44 12.50
N PRO A 120 5.35 -15.89 12.49
CA PRO A 120 5.82 -14.71 11.80
C PRO A 120 6.88 -15.10 10.74
N GLN A 121 6.63 -14.87 9.45
CA GLN A 121 7.60 -15.15 8.39
C GLN A 121 8.35 -13.89 7.94
N ALA A 122 8.93 -13.16 8.90
CA ALA A 122 9.86 -12.05 8.64
C ALA A 122 11.22 -12.23 9.38
N ALA A 123 11.59 -13.47 9.73
CA ALA A 123 12.92 -13.81 10.26
C ALA A 123 13.93 -14.24 9.17
N MET A 124 13.78 -13.74 7.93
CA MET A 124 14.75 -13.96 6.85
C MET A 124 15.17 -12.63 6.19
N SER A 125 15.78 -11.75 6.97
CA SER A 125 16.77 -10.77 6.48
C SER A 125 17.72 -10.32 7.59
N ALA A 126 18.09 -11.25 8.47
CA ALA A 126 19.19 -11.10 9.41
C ALA A 126 20.05 -12.36 9.40
N ARG A 127 20.65 -12.67 8.24
CA ARG A 127 21.91 -13.40 8.24
C ARG A 127 22.97 -12.43 7.77
N GLY A 128 23.76 -11.98 8.74
CA GLY A 128 24.89 -11.12 8.54
C GLY A 128 25.84 -11.72 7.49
N VAL A 129 26.35 -10.83 6.65
CA VAL A 129 27.62 -11.07 5.98
C VAL A 129 28.68 -11.03 7.08
N VAL A 130 29.16 -12.21 7.48
CA VAL A 130 30.39 -12.36 8.24
C VAL A 130 31.40 -13.10 7.37
N HIS A 131 32.52 -12.40 7.17
CA HIS A 131 33.78 -12.77 6.53
C HIS A 131 33.83 -12.87 5.00
#